data_AF-A0A511J255-F1
#
_entry.id   AF-A0A511J255-F1
#
_cell.length_a   1.000
_cell.length_b   1.000
_cell.length_c   1.000
_cell.angle_alpha   90.00
_cell.angle_beta   90.00
_cell.angle_gamma   90.00
#
_symmetry.space_group_name_H-M   'P 1'
#
loop_
_entity.id
_entity.type
_entity.pdbx_description
1 polymer ?
#
loop_
_entity_poly.entity_id
_entity_poly.type
_entity_poly.pdbx_seq_one_letter_code
_entity_poly.pdbx_strand_id
1 'polypeptide(L)'
;MLKKRLFTLFMLTGTLTQTLLTSTNVIADVNPSEKSSTELVADTNKDTTISYKNLSSDTLGETITSLSIVDNKLVATKTKNHNELGVKVGYYLYSSDSPVFEENTATKIDMLLLDNPQRDTTTLEACFDINTYPNAKYYYIVDTNYSVITPMVQIDGSELVGK
;
A
#
# COMPACT_ATOMS: atom_id res chain seq x y z
N MET A 1 -9.73 -56.78 24.94
CA MET A 1 -10.79 -55.73 24.88
C MET A 1 -10.34 -54.66 23.89
N LEU A 2 -11.00 -54.55 22.74
CA LEU A 2 -10.66 -53.63 21.66
C LEU A 2 -11.91 -52.77 21.35
N LYS A 3 -11.86 -51.45 21.58
CA LYS A 3 -12.83 -50.48 21.06
C LYS A 3 -12.11 -49.15 20.81
N LYS A 4 -11.96 -48.75 19.53
CA LYS A 4 -12.68 -47.66 18.83
C LYS A 4 -12.15 -46.26 19.25
N ARG A 5 -11.72 -45.34 18.37
CA ARG A 5 -12.24 -44.98 17.04
C ARG A 5 -11.18 -44.38 16.12
N LEU A 6 -11.28 -44.79 14.86
CA LEU A 6 -10.77 -44.17 13.63
C LEU A 6 -11.69 -43.01 13.23
N PHE A 7 -11.16 -41.91 12.72
CA PHE A 7 -11.89 -41.04 11.79
C PHE A 7 -10.95 -40.49 10.72
N THR A 8 -11.03 -41.10 9.54
CA THR A 8 -10.54 -40.57 8.27
C THR A 8 -11.72 -39.87 7.60
N LEU A 9 -11.52 -38.67 7.04
CA LEU A 9 -12.45 -38.09 6.07
C LEU A 9 -11.63 -37.56 4.88
N PHE A 10 -11.72 -38.30 3.78
CA PHE A 10 -11.40 -37.85 2.43
C PHE A 10 -12.72 -37.60 1.68
N MET A 11 -12.61 -36.95 0.52
CA MET A 11 -13.60 -36.70 -0.55
C MET A 11 -14.14 -35.26 -0.54
N LEU A 12 -14.32 -34.54 -1.65
CA LEU A 12 -14.25 -34.87 -3.08
C LEU A 12 -14.18 -33.52 -3.86
N THR A 13 -13.53 -33.54 -5.02
CA THR A 13 -13.47 -32.47 -6.03
C THR A 13 -14.85 -32.07 -6.54
N GLY A 14 -15.16 -30.77 -6.55
CA GLY A 14 -16.30 -30.18 -7.26
C GLY A 14 -15.85 -29.47 -8.52
N THR A 15 -16.15 -30.07 -9.67
CA THR A 15 -16.10 -29.47 -11.01
C THR A 15 -17.00 -28.24 -11.11
N LEU A 16 -16.49 -27.12 -11.62
CA LEU A 16 -17.33 -26.11 -12.28
C LEU A 16 -16.96 -26.03 -13.75
N THR A 17 -17.96 -26.35 -14.55
CA THR A 17 -17.97 -26.54 -15.99
C THR A 17 -17.87 -25.21 -16.74
N GLN A 18 -17.29 -25.32 -17.94
CA GLN A 18 -17.17 -24.34 -19.01
C GLN A 18 -18.41 -23.47 -19.22
N THR A 19 -18.21 -22.17 -19.49
CA THR A 19 -19.08 -21.45 -20.43
C THR A 19 -18.20 -20.86 -21.51
N LEU A 20 -18.33 -21.45 -22.69
CA LEU A 20 -17.80 -21.02 -23.97
C LEU A 20 -18.61 -19.79 -24.42
N LEU A 21 -17.94 -18.66 -24.65
CA LEU A 21 -18.48 -17.61 -25.53
C LEU A 21 -17.49 -17.42 -26.68
N THR A 22 -17.81 -18.10 -27.76
CA THR A 22 -17.30 -17.83 -29.10
C THR A 22 -17.86 -16.50 -29.59
N SER A 23 -16.98 -15.55 -29.92
CA SER A 23 -17.24 -14.60 -31.00
C SER A 23 -15.93 -14.26 -31.70
N THR A 24 -15.72 -14.98 -32.80
CA THR A 24 -15.16 -14.51 -34.08
C THR A 24 -13.84 -13.75 -34.05
N ASN A 25 -12.77 -14.45 -34.43
CA ASN A 25 -11.57 -13.88 -35.03
C ASN A 25 -11.94 -12.99 -36.23
N VAL A 26 -11.77 -11.68 -36.07
CA VAL A 26 -11.56 -10.77 -37.20
C VAL A 26 -10.10 -10.36 -37.13
N ILE A 27 -9.29 -10.94 -38.02
CA ILE A 27 -7.94 -10.48 -38.32
C ILE A 27 -8.12 -9.21 -39.15
N ALA A 28 -7.97 -8.05 -38.53
CA ALA A 28 -7.76 -6.80 -39.24
C ALA A 28 -6.26 -6.52 -39.24
N ASP A 29 -5.65 -6.75 -40.40
CA ASP A 29 -4.31 -6.29 -40.74
C ASP A 29 -4.35 -4.76 -40.83
N VAL A 30 -3.74 -4.08 -39.84
CA VAL A 30 -3.42 -2.66 -39.96
C VAL A 30 -2.09 -2.40 -39.26
N ASN A 31 -1.07 -2.15 -40.06
CA ASN A 31 0.02 -1.26 -39.68
C ASN A 31 0.09 -0.21 -40.78
N PRO A 32 0.05 1.10 -40.45
CA PRO A 32 1.30 1.73 -40.06
C PRO A 32 1.17 2.80 -38.96
N SER A 33 2.23 2.91 -38.16
CA SER A 33 2.83 4.16 -37.64
C SER A 33 1.88 5.34 -37.37
N GLU A 34 1.70 5.66 -36.09
CA GLU A 34 1.97 7.01 -35.57
C GLU A 34 2.06 6.96 -34.04
N LYS A 35 2.98 7.76 -33.48
CA LYS A 35 3.24 7.89 -32.04
C LYS A 35 1.96 8.28 -31.30
N SER A 36 1.26 7.30 -30.73
CA SER A 36 0.24 7.59 -29.72
C SER A 36 0.95 7.94 -28.41
N SER A 37 1.11 9.25 -28.17
CA SER A 37 1.30 9.77 -26.82
C SER A 37 0.01 9.52 -26.05
N THR A 38 -0.14 8.31 -25.54
CA THR A 38 -1.20 8.00 -24.59
C THR A 38 -0.82 8.71 -23.29
N GLU A 39 -1.35 9.90 -23.09
CA GLU A 39 -1.53 10.41 -21.73
C GLU A 39 -2.34 9.34 -20.99
N LEU A 40 -1.66 8.58 -20.15
CA LEU A 40 -2.30 7.75 -19.13
C LEU A 40 -3.02 8.72 -18.20
N VAL A 41 -4.30 8.95 -18.48
CA VAL A 41 -5.21 9.52 -17.49
C VAL A 41 -5.40 8.44 -16.46
N ALA A 42 -4.79 8.66 -15.31
CA ALA A 42 -4.91 7.84 -14.14
C ALA A 42 -6.37 7.62 -13.77
N ASP A 43 -6.78 6.37 -13.60
CA ASP A 43 -8.10 6.00 -13.10
C ASP A 43 -8.10 6.17 -11.56
N THR A 44 -7.95 7.42 -11.11
CA THR A 44 -7.76 7.85 -9.71
C THR A 44 -9.00 7.73 -8.81
N ASN A 45 -10.10 7.17 -9.30
CA ASN A 45 -11.39 7.11 -8.59
C ASN A 45 -11.72 5.72 -7.99
N LYS A 46 -10.72 4.84 -7.83
CA LYS A 46 -10.89 3.56 -7.13
C LYS A 46 -9.87 3.44 -6.01
N ASP A 47 -10.37 3.07 -4.82
CA ASP A 47 -9.55 2.64 -3.70
C ASP A 47 -8.53 1.61 -4.19
N THR A 48 -7.26 2.02 -4.25
CA THR A 48 -6.20 1.20 -4.84
C THR A 48 -5.28 0.73 -3.74
N THR A 49 -5.30 -0.57 -3.46
CA THR A 49 -4.33 -1.19 -2.55
C THR A 49 -2.92 -1.06 -3.11
N ILE A 50 -2.00 -0.62 -2.26
CA ILE A 50 -0.57 -0.48 -2.60
C ILE A 50 0.22 -1.64 -2.02
N SER A 51 1.14 -2.18 -2.81
CA SER A 51 2.15 -3.12 -2.32
C SER A 51 3.27 -2.40 -1.57
N TYR A 52 3.76 -2.99 -0.50
CA TYR A 52 4.83 -2.39 0.30
C TYR A 52 5.65 -3.45 1.04
N LYS A 53 6.85 -3.05 1.47
CA LYS A 53 7.75 -3.85 2.29
C LYS A 53 7.73 -3.33 3.73
N ASN A 54 7.42 -4.21 4.66
CA ASN A 54 7.61 -3.95 6.10
C ASN A 54 9.09 -3.95 6.46
N LEU A 55 9.53 -2.93 7.21
CA LEU A 55 10.90 -2.77 7.67
C LEU A 55 10.99 -2.95 9.19
N SER A 56 10.16 -2.23 9.96
CA SER A 56 10.14 -2.33 11.41
C SER A 56 8.83 -1.82 12.02
N SER A 57 8.67 -2.06 13.32
CA SER A 57 7.72 -1.33 14.16
C SER A 57 8.26 0.06 14.50
N ASP A 58 7.37 0.95 14.92
CA ASP A 58 7.72 2.25 15.46
C ASP A 58 8.26 2.18 16.90
N THR A 59 8.61 3.34 17.47
CA THR A 59 9.15 3.44 18.83
C THR A 59 8.21 2.96 19.94
N LEU A 60 6.92 2.80 19.65
CA LEU A 60 5.91 2.27 20.58
C LEU A 60 5.56 0.79 20.27
N GLY A 61 6.08 0.22 19.19
CA GLY A 61 5.81 -1.15 18.76
C GLY A 61 4.64 -1.29 17.79
N GLU A 62 4.12 -0.19 17.24
CA GLU A 62 3.06 -0.19 16.23
C GLU A 62 3.64 -0.48 14.84
N THR A 63 2.89 -1.16 13.97
CA THR A 63 3.30 -1.46 12.60
C THR A 63 2.19 -1.07 11.63
N ILE A 64 2.56 -0.69 10.41
CA ILE A 64 1.61 -0.52 9.31
C ILE A 64 1.14 -1.90 8.84
N THR A 65 -0.17 -2.06 8.66
CA THR A 65 -0.82 -3.31 8.25
C THR A 65 -1.42 -3.24 6.86
N SER A 66 -1.71 -2.04 6.35
CA SER A 66 -2.21 -1.83 4.99
C SER A 66 -1.90 -0.43 4.49
N LEU A 67 -1.79 -0.32 3.16
CA LEU A 67 -1.66 0.94 2.43
C LEU A 67 -2.62 0.95 1.24
N SER A 68 -3.25 2.10 1.01
CA SER A 68 -4.13 2.32 -0.13
C SER A 68 -4.09 3.78 -0.59
N ILE A 69 -4.51 4.01 -1.83
CA ILE A 69 -4.83 5.35 -2.35
C ILE A 69 -6.34 5.51 -2.28
N VAL A 70 -6.80 6.54 -1.58
CA VAL A 70 -8.22 6.93 -1.49
C VAL A 70 -8.28 8.42 -1.77
N ASP A 71 -9.11 8.84 -2.73
CA ASP A 71 -9.25 10.25 -3.13
C ASP A 71 -7.90 10.95 -3.35
N ASN A 72 -7.00 10.29 -4.10
CA ASN A 72 -5.62 10.72 -4.37
C ASN A 72 -4.73 10.92 -3.14
N LYS A 73 -5.09 10.38 -1.99
CA LYS A 73 -4.27 10.45 -0.78
C LYS A 73 -3.79 9.07 -0.38
N LEU A 74 -2.57 9.03 0.14
CA LEU A 74 -2.04 7.83 0.77
C LEU A 74 -2.73 7.63 2.13
N VAL A 75 -3.41 6.50 2.26
CA VAL A 75 -4.04 6.07 3.51
C VAL A 75 -3.29 4.85 4.04
N ALA A 76 -2.99 4.85 5.34
CA ALA A 76 -2.32 3.77 6.03
C ALA A 76 -3.12 3.32 7.25
N THR A 77 -3.16 2.01 7.51
CA THR A 77 -3.70 1.47 8.76
C THR A 77 -2.56 0.93 9.61
N LYS A 78 -2.57 1.22 10.92
CA LYS A 78 -1.64 0.65 11.90
C LYS A 78 -2.31 -0.33 12.85
N THR A 79 -1.52 -1.19 13.50
CA THR A 79 -2.02 -2.27 14.35
C THR A 79 -2.88 -1.83 15.54
N LYS A 80 -2.57 -0.71 16.18
CA LYS A 80 -3.28 -0.17 17.35
C LYS A 80 -2.83 1.26 17.63
N ASN A 81 -3.46 1.90 18.61
CA ASN A 81 -3.00 3.15 19.19
C ASN A 81 -2.57 2.93 20.65
N HIS A 82 -1.40 3.41 21.03
CA HIS A 82 -0.96 3.39 22.42
C HIS A 82 -1.73 4.43 23.25
N ASN A 83 -2.64 3.96 24.11
CA ASN A 83 -3.40 4.84 25.01
C ASN A 83 -2.64 5.20 26.30
N GLU A 84 -1.56 4.49 26.65
CA GLU A 84 -0.88 4.65 27.95
C GLU A 84 0.26 5.70 27.93
N LEU A 85 0.85 5.99 26.77
CA LEU A 85 1.99 6.91 26.60
C LEU A 85 1.65 8.15 25.76
N GLY A 86 0.38 8.31 25.39
CA GLY A 86 -0.09 9.34 24.48
C GLY A 86 -0.35 8.81 23.07
N VAL A 87 -1.38 9.36 22.42
CA VAL A 87 -1.75 9.01 21.06
C VAL A 87 -0.68 9.50 20.10
N LYS A 88 -0.09 8.58 19.34
CA LYS A 88 0.77 8.96 18.23
C LYS A 88 -0.08 9.41 17.05
N VAL A 89 -0.02 10.71 16.77
CA VAL A 89 -0.92 11.38 15.81
C VAL A 89 -0.41 11.35 14.37
N GLY A 90 0.83 10.95 14.12
CA GLY A 90 1.31 10.85 12.74
C GLY A 90 2.72 10.31 12.54
N TYR A 91 3.04 10.15 11.26
CA TYR A 91 4.30 9.67 10.72
C TYR A 91 4.72 10.54 9.55
N TYR A 92 6.01 10.64 9.25
CA TYR A 92 6.47 11.39 8.08
C TYR A 92 6.62 10.48 6.87
N LEU A 93 6.34 11.04 5.69
CA LEU A 93 6.62 10.41 4.41
C LEU A 93 7.88 11.05 3.81
N TYR A 94 8.81 10.20 3.40
CA TYR A 94 10.03 10.60 2.71
C TYR A 94 10.09 9.98 1.31
N SER A 95 10.61 10.71 0.34
CA SER A 95 11.04 10.16 -0.95
C SER A 95 12.55 9.93 -0.96
N SER A 96 13.00 8.90 -1.70
CA SER A 96 14.42 8.61 -1.88
C SER A 96 14.65 7.77 -3.15
N ASP A 97 15.83 7.91 -3.75
CA ASP A 97 16.28 7.01 -4.82
C ASP A 97 17.10 5.81 -4.31
N SER A 98 17.31 5.73 -2.99
CA SER A 98 18.02 4.63 -2.34
C SER A 98 17.06 3.54 -1.85
N PRO A 99 17.38 2.24 -2.06
CA PRO A 99 16.61 1.12 -1.51
C PRO A 99 16.84 0.92 -0.01
N VAL A 100 17.74 1.70 0.61
CA VAL A 100 17.98 1.76 2.06
C VAL A 100 17.71 3.18 2.51
N PHE A 101 16.86 3.33 3.53
CA PHE A 101 16.51 4.65 4.06
C PHE A 101 17.70 5.30 4.76
N GLU A 102 18.01 6.54 4.35
CA GLU A 102 19.00 7.40 4.98
C GLU A 102 18.41 8.82 5.06
N GLU A 103 18.23 9.36 6.27
CA GLU A 103 17.58 10.66 6.46
C GLU A 103 18.30 11.79 5.72
N ASN A 104 19.64 11.78 5.71
CA ASN A 104 20.46 12.86 5.11
C ASN A 104 20.33 12.96 3.59
N THR A 105 19.85 11.92 2.92
CA THR A 105 19.72 11.87 1.45
C THR A 105 18.27 11.76 1.00
N ALA A 106 17.36 11.35 1.90
CA ALA A 106 15.93 11.33 1.66
C ALA A 106 15.32 12.74 1.78
N THR A 107 14.26 13.00 1.03
CA THR A 107 13.50 14.25 1.10
C THR A 107 12.21 14.02 1.85
N LYS A 108 11.95 14.78 2.91
CA LYS A 108 10.66 14.76 3.60
C LYS A 108 9.61 15.47 2.75
N ILE A 109 8.52 14.79 2.42
CA ILE A 109 7.52 15.30 1.46
C ILE A 109 6.12 15.44 2.03
N ASP A 110 5.75 14.65 3.03
CA ASP A 110 4.41 14.68 3.61
C ASP A 110 4.41 14.17 5.07
N MET A 111 3.26 14.22 5.71
CA MET A 111 2.92 13.62 6.98
C MET A 111 1.61 12.84 6.82
N LEU A 112 1.59 11.62 7.36
CA LEU A 112 0.38 10.85 7.53
C LEU A 112 -0.14 11.11 8.95
N LEU A 113 -1.35 11.67 9.05
CA LEU A 113 -1.99 12.04 10.30
C LEU A 113 -3.18 11.15 10.59
N LEU A 114 -3.51 10.92 11.87
CA LEU A 114 -4.76 10.26 12.23
C LEU A 114 -5.95 11.04 11.64
N ASP A 115 -6.79 10.38 10.85
CA ASP A 115 -7.96 10.98 10.21
C ASP A 115 -8.92 11.57 11.27
N ASN A 116 -9.25 10.77 12.29
CA ASN A 116 -10.06 11.22 13.41
C ASN A 116 -9.61 10.62 14.74
N PRO A 117 -8.72 11.28 15.49
CA PRO A 117 -8.15 10.73 16.73
C PRO A 117 -9.20 10.41 17.83
N GLN A 118 -10.46 10.85 17.70
CA GLN A 118 -11.54 10.51 18.62
C GLN A 118 -12.42 9.32 18.18
N ARG A 119 -12.35 8.90 16.91
CA ARG A 119 -13.21 7.83 16.35
C ARG A 119 -12.42 6.69 15.72
N ASP A 120 -11.34 7.02 15.02
CA ASP A 120 -10.43 6.07 14.40
C ASP A 120 -9.02 6.38 14.85
N THR A 121 -8.45 5.42 15.57
CA THR A 121 -7.16 5.57 16.20
C THR A 121 -6.05 4.84 15.44
N THR A 122 -6.40 4.23 14.30
CA THR A 122 -5.56 3.34 13.53
C THR A 122 -5.40 3.75 12.07
N THR A 123 -6.34 4.51 11.52
CA THR A 123 -6.25 5.01 10.15
C THR A 123 -5.53 6.35 10.11
N LEU A 124 -4.54 6.43 9.24
CA LEU A 124 -3.72 7.59 8.97
C LEU A 124 -3.94 8.01 7.52
N GLU A 125 -4.04 9.31 7.26
CA GLU A 125 -4.19 9.88 5.93
C GLU A 125 -3.09 10.91 5.68
N ALA A 126 -2.53 10.89 4.47
CA ALA A 126 -1.58 11.89 3.99
C ALA A 126 -2.21 13.29 3.89
N CYS A 127 -1.42 14.33 4.17
CA CYS A 127 -1.92 15.70 4.10
C CYS A 127 -2.08 16.16 2.65
N PHE A 128 -1.22 15.69 1.75
CA PHE A 128 -1.17 16.12 0.36
C PHE A 128 -1.65 15.03 -0.61
N ASP A 129 -2.05 15.48 -1.79
CA ASP A 129 -2.39 14.63 -2.93
C ASP A 129 -1.10 13.97 -3.47
N ILE A 130 -1.13 12.67 -3.72
CA ILE A 130 0.00 11.89 -4.23
C ILE A 130 0.53 12.42 -5.58
N ASN A 131 -0.30 13.12 -6.36
CA ASN A 131 0.08 13.75 -7.62
C ASN A 131 1.07 14.90 -7.42
N THR A 132 1.23 15.39 -6.18
CA THR A 132 2.22 16.41 -5.83
C THR A 132 3.58 15.81 -5.43
N TYR A 133 3.67 14.49 -5.27
CA TYR A 133 4.89 13.83 -4.82
C TYR A 133 5.96 13.86 -5.93
N PRO A 134 7.24 14.09 -5.56
CA PRO A 134 8.32 14.10 -6.52
C PRO A 134 8.58 12.69 -7.06
N ASN A 135 8.84 12.56 -8.36
CA ASN A 135 9.27 11.27 -8.93
C ASN A 135 10.52 10.74 -8.19
N ALA A 136 10.36 9.63 -7.49
CA ALA A 136 11.41 8.96 -6.73
C ALA A 136 11.27 7.45 -6.86
N LYS A 137 12.38 6.71 -6.72
CA LYS A 137 12.33 5.24 -6.79
C LYS A 137 11.63 4.60 -5.60
N TYR A 138 11.72 5.21 -4.43
CA TYR A 138 11.18 4.68 -3.18
C TYR A 138 10.55 5.77 -2.34
N TYR A 139 9.53 5.38 -1.59
CA TYR A 139 8.94 6.19 -0.53
C TYR A 139 8.99 5.44 0.80
N TYR A 140 9.13 6.17 1.90
CA TYR A 140 9.26 5.61 3.24
C TYR A 140 8.32 6.29 4.21
N ILE A 141 7.55 5.49 4.96
CA ILE A 141 6.83 5.96 6.14
C ILE A 141 7.75 5.79 7.34
N VAL A 142 8.01 6.89 8.04
CA VAL A 142 9.07 7.00 9.03
C VAL A 142 8.52 7.54 10.34
N ASP A 143 8.81 6.83 11.43
CA ASP A 143 8.69 7.36 12.78
C ASP A 143 9.91 8.23 13.09
N THR A 144 9.69 9.43 13.64
CA THR A 144 10.75 10.36 14.02
C THR A 144 10.68 10.77 15.49
N ASN A 145 9.94 9.99 16.31
CA ASN A 145 9.77 10.29 17.72
C ASN A 145 11.05 10.11 18.53
N TYR A 146 11.14 10.87 19.62
CA TYR A 146 12.19 10.75 20.65
C TYR A 146 13.63 10.81 20.11
N SER A 147 13.87 11.58 19.04
CA SER A 147 15.17 11.67 18.35
C SER A 147 15.64 10.37 17.69
N VAL A 148 14.74 9.39 17.56
CA VAL A 148 15.00 8.13 16.85
C VAL A 148 14.24 8.15 15.54
N ILE A 149 14.94 7.80 14.47
CA ILE A 149 14.37 7.76 13.13
C ILE A 149 14.29 6.31 12.71
N THR A 150 13.05 5.83 12.60
CA THR A 150 12.73 4.43 12.39
C THR A 150 11.89 4.31 11.13
N PRO A 151 12.49 3.91 9.99
CA PRO A 151 11.73 3.65 8.77
C PRO A 151 10.90 2.39 8.96
N MET A 152 9.58 2.51 8.85
CA MET A 152 8.64 1.42 9.12
C MET A 152 8.27 0.65 7.87
N VAL A 153 8.09 1.37 6.76
CA VAL A 153 7.62 0.84 5.49
C VAL A 153 8.42 1.43 4.35
N GLN A 154 8.70 0.62 3.33
CA GLN A 154 9.17 1.04 2.01
C GLN A 154 8.09 0.75 0.97
N ILE A 155 7.84 1.72 0.09
CA ILE A 155 6.91 1.65 -1.03
C ILE A 155 7.70 1.88 -2.31
N ASP A 156 7.51 1.05 -3.33
CA ASP A 156 8.09 1.29 -4.66
C ASP A 156 7.43 2.51 -5.30
N GLY A 157 8.22 3.39 -5.91
CA GLY A 157 7.70 4.66 -6.43
C GLY A 157 6.62 4.51 -7.51
N SER A 158 6.67 3.42 -8.28
CA SER A 158 5.66 3.07 -9.28
C SER A 158 4.30 2.71 -8.69
N GLU A 159 4.22 2.44 -7.39
CA GLU A 159 2.93 2.22 -6.72
C GLU A 159 2.20 3.52 -6.39
N LEU A 160 2.92 4.64 -6.30
CA LEU A 160 2.40 5.95 -5.85
C LEU A 160 2.31 6.99 -6.97
N VAL A 161 3.28 7.03 -7.88
CA VAL A 161 3.34 8.06 -8.92
C VAL A 161 3.36 7.40 -10.30
N GLY A 162 2.45 7.83 -11.17
CA GLY A 162 2.33 7.33 -12.55
C GLY A 162 1.29 6.23 -12.78
N LYS A 163 0.38 5.99 -11.82
CA LYS A 163 -0.90 5.33 -12.10
C LYS A 163 -1.89 6.35 -12.56
#